data_AF-A0A175W0T8-F1
#
_entry.id   AF-A0A175W0T8-F1
#
_cell.length_a   1.000
_cell.length_b   1.000
_cell.length_c   1.000
_cell.angle_alpha   90.00
_cell.angle_beta   90.00
_cell.angle_gamma   90.00
#
_symmetry.space_group_name_H-M   'P 1'
#
loop_
_entity.id
_entity.type
_entity.pdbx_description
1 polymer ?
#
loop_
_entity_poly.entity_id
_entity_poly.type
_entity_poly.pdbx_seq_one_letter_code
_entity_poly.pdbx_strand_id
1 'polypeptide(L)'
;MRVFLLPRFLPRRLPVSPSLQRTFSSASIRPVPSSQPQQQQQQPLEEQPDQPSHGQNAAYSPTPALIYPSPPSQHHTDLSSFLSYATRTNLDPTSTFYVGTHFEYTACAALARLGFSLRRVGGTSDCGIDLLGTWELPSPRTPHAPQSSPPPLRILAQCKAVQRPGPHLVRELEGAFAGAPAGWRGRRGATPRVMGVLVTEKSATRGIREALGRSRWPMMFVACSRAGKVGQVLWNRGAEVEGLEGLGVGTRYTGEGSEVVLSWEGKYLPLAQGDGEAVVMGREA
;
A
#
# COMPACT_ATOMS: atom_id res chain seq x y z
N MET A 1 54.62 16.39 -4.01
CA MET A 1 53.26 16.95 -4.13
C MET A 1 52.68 17.12 -2.72
N ARG A 2 52.31 18.35 -2.35
CA ARG A 2 52.05 18.76 -0.96
C ARG A 2 50.77 18.15 -0.38
N VAL A 3 50.90 17.66 0.84
CA VAL A 3 49.85 17.18 1.76
C VAL A 3 49.16 18.38 2.42
N PHE A 4 47.84 18.37 2.51
CA PHE A 4 47.07 19.20 3.44
C PHE A 4 46.04 18.31 4.17
N LEU A 5 46.33 17.99 5.43
CA LEU A 5 45.34 17.51 6.40
C LEU A 5 44.57 18.71 6.95
N LEU A 6 43.23 18.64 6.92
CA LEU A 6 42.35 19.58 7.61
C LEU A 6 41.98 19.07 9.02
N PRO A 7 41.76 19.98 9.99
CA PRO A 7 41.69 19.66 11.41
C PRO A 7 40.31 19.18 11.86
N ARG A 8 40.31 18.28 12.85
CA ARG A 8 39.13 17.81 13.59
C ARG A 8 38.53 18.94 14.42
N PHE A 9 37.29 19.33 14.11
CA PHE A 9 36.42 20.10 14.99
C PHE A 9 35.47 19.16 15.73
N LEU A 10 35.62 19.06 17.05
CA LEU A 10 34.53 18.85 18.00
C LEU A 10 34.06 20.26 18.41
N PRO A 11 32.75 20.54 18.64
CA PRO A 11 32.24 20.35 20.01
C PRO A 11 30.71 20.20 20.17
N ARG A 12 30.35 20.09 21.46
CA ARG A 12 29.06 20.34 22.14
C ARG A 12 28.10 19.16 22.32
N ARG A 13 28.19 18.62 23.54
CA ARG A 13 27.15 17.91 24.27
C ARG A 13 25.88 18.75 24.32
N LEU A 14 24.76 18.15 23.92
CA LEU A 14 23.42 18.67 24.19
C LEU A 14 22.96 18.22 25.60
N PRO A 15 22.24 19.06 26.35
CA PRO A 15 21.76 18.71 27.68
C PRO A 15 20.61 17.70 27.61
N VAL A 16 20.66 16.73 28.53
CA VAL A 16 19.61 15.75 28.79
C VAL A 16 18.46 16.47 29.50
N SER A 17 17.29 16.52 28.88
CA SER A 17 16.06 17.02 29.52
C SER A 17 15.60 16.06 30.61
N PRO A 18 15.23 16.55 31.81
CA PRO A 18 14.78 15.70 32.90
C PRO A 18 13.36 15.19 32.66
N SER A 19 13.21 13.91 33.01
CA SER A 19 11.98 13.16 33.23
C SER A 19 10.86 13.97 33.90
N LEU A 20 9.75 14.13 33.19
CA LEU A 20 8.44 14.46 33.75
C LEU A 20 7.93 13.25 34.54
N GLN A 21 8.31 13.19 35.82
CA GLN A 21 7.63 12.36 36.80
C GLN A 21 6.22 12.94 37.01
N ARG A 22 5.20 12.21 36.56
CA ARG A 22 3.82 12.42 37.04
C ARG A 22 3.78 11.99 38.50
N THR A 23 3.83 12.97 39.39
CA THR A 23 3.39 12.85 40.77
C THR A 23 1.88 12.57 40.77
N PHE A 24 1.48 11.35 41.11
CA PHE A 24 0.12 11.10 41.56
C PHE A 24 0.02 11.61 43.01
N SER A 25 -0.86 12.59 43.18
CA SER A 25 -1.21 13.18 44.46
C SER A 25 -1.87 12.14 45.36
N SER A 26 -1.32 11.94 46.55
CA SER A 26 -1.99 11.27 47.67
C SER A 26 -3.14 12.15 48.14
N ALA A 27 -4.37 11.76 47.78
CA ALA A 27 -5.59 12.35 48.33
C ALA A 27 -6.35 11.29 49.13
N SER A 28 -6.29 11.47 50.45
CA SER A 28 -7.34 11.30 51.44
C SER A 28 -8.20 10.03 51.42
N ILE A 29 -7.92 9.21 52.44
CA ILE A 29 -8.75 8.16 53.02
C ILE A 29 -10.18 8.68 53.25
N ARG A 30 -11.17 8.05 52.63
CA ARG A 30 -12.57 8.07 53.07
C ARG A 30 -12.99 6.63 53.42
N PRO A 31 -13.58 6.40 54.61
CA PRO A 31 -14.11 5.08 54.96
C PRO A 31 -15.40 4.81 54.16
N VAL A 32 -15.45 3.65 53.52
CA VAL A 32 -16.66 3.12 52.85
C VAL A 32 -17.46 2.33 53.90
N PRO A 33 -18.78 2.51 54.00
CA PRO A 33 -19.60 1.89 55.04
C PRO A 33 -19.83 0.39 54.78
N SER A 34 -19.71 -0.37 55.86
CA SER A 34 -20.08 -1.78 55.98
C SER A 34 -21.54 -2.02 55.58
N SER A 35 -21.76 -2.83 54.54
CA SER A 35 -23.08 -3.35 54.19
C SER A 35 -23.02 -4.88 54.22
N GLN A 36 -23.90 -5.47 55.01
CA GLN A 36 -24.03 -6.89 55.33
C GLN A 36 -24.32 -7.73 54.07
N PRO A 37 -23.93 -9.02 54.04
CA PRO A 37 -24.38 -9.94 53.01
C PRO A 37 -25.86 -10.28 53.25
N GLN A 38 -26.76 -9.71 52.45
CA GLN A 38 -28.11 -10.25 52.32
C GLN A 38 -28.01 -11.57 51.54
N GLN A 39 -28.37 -12.66 52.21
CA GLN A 39 -28.63 -13.96 51.61
C GLN A 39 -29.77 -13.80 50.59
N GLN A 40 -29.43 -13.80 49.32
CA GLN A 40 -30.40 -13.93 48.25
C GLN A 40 -30.65 -15.43 48.03
N GLN A 41 -31.88 -15.82 48.33
CA GLN A 41 -32.45 -17.14 48.10
C GLN A 41 -32.25 -17.56 46.64
N GLN A 42 -31.49 -18.62 46.43
CA GLN A 42 -31.37 -19.30 45.14
C GLN A 42 -32.72 -19.95 44.82
N GLN A 43 -33.43 -19.38 43.84
CA GLN A 43 -34.49 -20.09 43.13
C GLN A 43 -33.85 -20.90 41.98
N PRO A 44 -34.26 -22.16 41.74
CA PRO A 44 -33.74 -22.95 40.63
C PRO A 44 -34.12 -22.29 39.31
N LEU A 45 -33.14 -22.03 38.44
CA LEU A 45 -33.42 -21.77 37.02
C LEU A 45 -33.95 -23.08 36.42
N GLU A 46 -35.23 -23.10 36.05
CA GLU A 46 -35.80 -24.10 35.16
C GLU A 46 -35.09 -24.04 33.80
N GLU A 47 -34.51 -25.17 33.40
CA GLU A 47 -34.01 -25.43 32.05
C GLU A 47 -35.19 -25.36 31.05
N GLN A 48 -35.22 -24.30 30.25
CA GLN A 48 -36.05 -24.24 29.05
C GLN A 48 -35.30 -24.86 27.86
N PRO A 49 -35.93 -25.75 27.08
CA PRO A 49 -35.28 -26.51 26.03
C PRO A 49 -34.91 -25.65 24.83
N ASP A 50 -33.71 -25.89 24.30
CA ASP A 50 -33.15 -25.32 23.08
C ASP A 50 -34.16 -25.28 21.92
N GLN A 51 -34.59 -24.08 21.54
CA GLN A 51 -35.19 -23.82 20.24
C GLN A 51 -34.10 -23.34 19.26
N PRO A 52 -33.92 -24.01 18.10
CA PRO A 52 -33.02 -23.51 17.07
C PRO A 52 -33.71 -22.37 16.32
N SER A 53 -33.63 -21.15 16.85
CA SER A 53 -34.11 -19.96 16.15
C SER A 53 -33.14 -19.62 15.02
N HIS A 54 -33.53 -20.00 13.81
CA HIS A 54 -33.14 -19.48 12.51
C HIS A 54 -32.00 -18.47 12.50
N GLY A 55 -30.82 -18.95 12.11
CA GLY A 55 -29.75 -18.13 11.55
C GLY A 55 -30.29 -17.40 10.32
N GLN A 56 -30.75 -16.17 10.53
CA GLN A 56 -30.98 -15.23 9.45
C GLN A 56 -29.62 -14.94 8.84
N ASN A 57 -29.42 -15.46 7.63
CA ASN A 57 -28.35 -15.10 6.73
C ASN A 57 -28.09 -13.60 6.85
N ALA A 58 -26.94 -13.24 7.42
CA ALA A 58 -26.40 -11.89 7.32
C ALA A 58 -26.13 -11.66 5.82
N ALA A 59 -27.15 -11.17 5.13
CA ALA A 59 -27.08 -10.81 3.73
C ALA A 59 -25.91 -9.85 3.58
N TYR A 60 -24.98 -10.21 2.70
CA TYR A 60 -23.80 -9.43 2.35
C TYR A 60 -24.28 -8.04 1.92
N SER A 61 -24.17 -7.04 2.80
CA SER A 61 -24.41 -5.66 2.39
C SER A 61 -23.37 -5.32 1.32
N PRO A 62 -23.80 -4.95 0.09
CA PRO A 62 -22.87 -4.64 -0.99
C PRO A 62 -21.93 -3.54 -0.50
N THR A 63 -20.62 -3.78 -0.57
CA THR A 63 -19.63 -2.76 -0.23
C THR A 63 -19.94 -1.51 -1.05
N PRO A 64 -20.15 -0.34 -0.41
CA PRO A 64 -20.50 0.87 -1.14
C PRO A 64 -19.45 1.15 -2.22
N ALA A 65 -19.93 1.50 -3.41
CA ALA A 65 -19.09 1.75 -4.57
C ALA A 65 -17.98 2.75 -4.23
N LEU A 66 -16.76 2.45 -4.65
CA LEU A 66 -15.60 3.30 -4.38
C LEU A 66 -15.74 4.62 -5.16
N ILE A 67 -15.70 5.74 -4.43
CA ILE A 67 -15.68 7.08 -5.04
C ILE A 67 -14.22 7.44 -5.31
N TYR A 68 -13.90 7.70 -6.57
CA TYR A 68 -12.59 8.18 -6.97
C TYR A 68 -12.59 9.70 -7.12
N PRO A 69 -11.46 10.38 -6.86
CA PRO A 69 -11.27 11.77 -7.27
C PRO A 69 -11.52 11.96 -8.76
N SER A 70 -11.83 13.20 -9.15
CA SER A 70 -11.90 13.59 -10.55
C SER A 70 -10.57 13.29 -11.26
N PRO A 71 -10.58 12.86 -12.53
CA PRO A 71 -9.36 12.68 -13.28
C PRO A 71 -8.49 13.94 -13.27
N PRO A 72 -7.17 13.81 -13.14
CA PRO A 72 -6.26 14.97 -13.09
C PRO A 72 -6.08 15.66 -14.46
N SER A 73 -6.51 15.03 -15.54
CA SER A 73 -6.42 15.53 -16.91
C SER A 73 -7.67 15.19 -17.70
N GLN A 74 -8.05 16.07 -18.64
CA GLN A 74 -9.12 15.83 -19.61
C GLN A 74 -8.60 15.28 -20.94
N HIS A 75 -7.27 15.18 -21.11
CA HIS A 75 -6.66 14.87 -22.40
C HIS A 75 -6.07 13.47 -22.51
N HIS A 76 -5.83 12.81 -21.38
CA HIS A 76 -5.22 11.48 -21.36
C HIS A 76 -5.67 10.68 -20.13
N THR A 77 -5.83 9.38 -20.33
CA THR A 77 -6.29 8.41 -19.31
C THR A 77 -5.37 7.21 -19.20
N ASP A 78 -4.43 7.07 -20.12
CA ASP A 78 -3.47 5.97 -20.24
C ASP A 78 -2.17 6.49 -20.90
N LEU A 79 -1.17 5.61 -21.02
CA LEU A 79 0.12 5.97 -21.61
C LEU A 79 -0.01 6.40 -23.08
N SER A 80 -0.85 5.70 -23.86
CA SER A 80 -0.99 5.95 -25.30
C SER A 80 -1.56 7.35 -25.56
N SER A 81 -2.70 7.66 -24.92
CA SER A 81 -3.33 8.98 -24.98
C SER A 81 -2.43 10.09 -24.43
N PHE A 82 -1.62 9.81 -23.41
CA PHE A 82 -0.64 10.77 -22.90
C PHE A 82 0.47 11.07 -23.93
N LEU A 83 1.01 10.06 -24.60
CA LEU A 83 2.03 10.24 -25.64
C LEU A 83 1.46 11.01 -26.85
N SER A 84 0.22 10.72 -27.26
CA SER A 84 -0.46 11.50 -28.30
C SER A 84 -0.67 12.96 -27.89
N TYR A 85 -1.07 13.20 -26.64
CA TYR A 85 -1.19 14.55 -26.07
C TYR A 85 0.16 15.27 -26.09
N ALA A 86 1.21 14.65 -25.57
CA ALA A 86 2.56 15.22 -25.48
C ALA A 86 3.11 15.58 -26.87
N THR A 87 2.89 14.73 -27.86
CA THR A 87 3.27 14.99 -29.25
C THR A 87 2.50 16.19 -29.81
N ARG A 88 1.18 16.21 -29.65
CA ARG A 88 0.32 17.30 -30.17
C ARG A 88 0.63 18.66 -29.55
N THR A 89 1.05 18.69 -28.29
CA THR A 89 1.34 19.94 -27.56
C THR A 89 2.83 20.29 -27.52
N ASN A 90 3.68 19.50 -28.17
CA ASN A 90 5.15 19.62 -28.12
C ASN A 90 5.68 19.68 -26.67
N LEU A 91 5.14 18.82 -25.80
CA LEU A 91 5.57 18.72 -24.42
C LEU A 91 7.02 18.21 -24.36
N ASP A 92 7.88 18.94 -23.66
CA ASP A 92 9.29 18.58 -23.49
C ASP A 92 9.43 17.21 -22.76
N PRO A 93 10.01 16.18 -23.42
CA PRO A 93 10.22 14.86 -22.83
C PRO A 93 11.15 14.83 -21.60
N THR A 94 11.92 15.90 -21.39
CA THR A 94 12.82 16.05 -20.25
C THR A 94 12.18 16.80 -19.07
N SER A 95 11.01 17.40 -19.28
CA SER A 95 10.27 18.09 -18.23
C SER A 95 9.87 17.14 -17.11
N THR A 96 9.84 17.65 -15.88
CA THR A 96 9.42 16.87 -14.70
C THR A 96 7.99 16.36 -14.82
N PHE A 97 7.09 17.15 -15.43
CA PHE A 97 5.72 16.74 -15.70
C PHE A 97 5.64 15.57 -16.68
N TYR A 98 6.40 15.62 -17.79
CA TYR A 98 6.42 14.51 -18.75
C TYR A 98 6.96 13.24 -18.10
N VAL A 99 8.11 13.34 -17.45
CA VAL A 99 8.78 12.19 -16.82
C VAL A 99 7.89 11.56 -15.73
N GLY A 100 7.26 12.38 -14.88
CA GLY A 100 6.36 11.91 -13.83
C GLY A 100 5.13 11.22 -14.41
N THR A 101 4.39 11.90 -15.29
CA THR A 101 3.14 11.38 -15.87
C THR A 101 3.39 10.10 -16.68
N HIS A 102 4.46 10.05 -17.47
CA HIS A 102 4.85 8.85 -18.18
C HIS A 102 5.12 7.69 -17.22
N PHE A 103 5.88 7.93 -16.15
CA PHE A 103 6.23 6.90 -15.18
C PHE A 103 5.00 6.39 -14.42
N GLU A 104 4.07 7.26 -14.05
CA GLU A 104 2.81 6.88 -13.40
C GLU A 104 1.98 5.94 -14.27
N TYR A 105 1.79 6.25 -15.57
CA TYR A 105 1.07 5.36 -16.47
C TYR A 105 1.79 4.03 -16.72
N THR A 106 3.12 4.08 -16.85
CA THR A 106 3.95 2.88 -16.99
C THR A 106 3.83 1.98 -15.77
N ALA A 107 3.92 2.55 -14.57
CA ALA A 107 3.75 1.85 -13.30
C ALA A 107 2.35 1.25 -13.18
N CYS A 108 1.30 2.01 -13.54
CA CYS A 108 -0.08 1.54 -13.54
C CYS A 108 -0.25 0.30 -14.43
N ALA A 109 0.23 0.35 -15.68
CA ALA A 109 0.16 -0.80 -16.61
C ALA A 109 0.99 -2.00 -16.14
N ALA A 110 2.14 -1.76 -15.52
CA ALA A 110 2.97 -2.83 -14.94
C ALA A 110 2.29 -3.54 -13.76
N LEU A 111 1.68 -2.76 -12.85
CA LEU A 111 0.94 -3.31 -11.72
C LEU A 111 -0.32 -4.05 -12.18
N ALA A 112 -0.95 -3.64 -13.29
CA ALA A 112 -2.09 -4.36 -13.85
C ALA A 112 -1.76 -5.82 -14.19
N ARG A 113 -0.56 -6.09 -14.72
CA ARG A 113 -0.10 -7.47 -14.99
C ARG A 113 0.05 -8.33 -13.73
N LEU A 114 0.19 -7.70 -12.56
CA LEU A 114 0.22 -8.35 -11.24
C LEU A 114 -1.17 -8.46 -10.59
N GLY A 115 -2.23 -8.10 -11.30
CA GLY A 115 -3.63 -8.19 -10.85
C GLY A 115 -4.19 -6.92 -10.19
N PHE A 116 -3.46 -5.81 -10.24
CA PHE A 116 -3.97 -4.54 -9.69
C PHE A 116 -4.92 -3.85 -10.68
N SER A 117 -6.01 -3.28 -10.18
CA SER A 117 -6.90 -2.41 -10.95
C SER A 117 -6.76 -0.98 -10.43
N LEU A 118 -5.83 -0.22 -11.02
CA LEU A 118 -5.50 1.14 -10.59
C LEU A 118 -5.86 2.17 -11.64
N ARG A 119 -6.04 3.42 -11.19
CA ARG A 119 -6.17 4.59 -12.04
C ARG A 119 -5.32 5.74 -11.52
N ARG A 120 -4.81 6.54 -12.44
CA ARG A 120 -4.09 7.77 -12.14
C ARG A 120 -5.03 8.79 -11.48
N VAL A 121 -4.61 9.30 -10.33
CA VAL A 121 -5.25 10.40 -9.60
C VAL A 121 -4.27 11.53 -9.27
N GLY A 122 -2.96 11.31 -9.50
CA GLY A 122 -1.89 12.25 -9.20
C GLY A 122 -2.04 13.60 -9.91
N GLY A 123 -1.82 14.67 -9.18
CA GLY A 123 -2.06 16.04 -9.61
C GLY A 123 -2.01 17.03 -8.46
N THR A 124 -2.54 18.24 -8.67
CA THR A 124 -2.55 19.25 -7.62
C THR A 124 -3.40 18.78 -6.44
N SER A 125 -2.84 18.83 -5.21
CA SER A 125 -3.53 18.47 -3.97
C SER A 125 -3.87 16.99 -3.80
N ASP A 126 -3.08 16.09 -4.39
CA ASP A 126 -3.24 14.62 -4.31
C ASP A 126 -2.69 13.97 -3.02
N CYS A 127 -2.15 14.77 -2.09
CA CYS A 127 -1.48 14.30 -0.88
C CYS A 127 -0.36 13.26 -1.14
N GLY A 128 0.25 13.29 -2.33
CA GLY A 128 1.28 12.37 -2.76
C GLY A 128 0.78 11.01 -3.23
N ILE A 129 -0.52 10.87 -3.52
CA ILE A 129 -1.11 9.65 -4.08
C ILE A 129 -1.21 9.81 -5.60
N ASP A 130 -0.39 9.07 -6.33
CA ASP A 130 -0.34 9.12 -7.79
C ASP A 130 -1.36 8.16 -8.43
N LEU A 131 -1.52 6.96 -7.85
CA LEU A 131 -2.48 5.95 -8.30
C LEU A 131 -3.38 5.48 -7.15
N LEU A 132 -4.62 5.17 -7.49
CA LEU A 132 -5.65 4.70 -6.56
C LEU A 132 -6.40 3.53 -7.19
N GLY A 133 -6.75 2.52 -6.40
CA GLY A 133 -7.51 1.40 -6.94
C GLY A 133 -7.52 0.16 -6.06
N THR A 134 -7.87 -0.96 -6.64
CA THR A 134 -8.02 -2.22 -5.90
C THR A 134 -7.00 -3.26 -6.30
N TRP A 135 -6.74 -4.18 -5.40
CA TRP A 135 -6.03 -5.41 -5.70
C TRP A 135 -6.83 -6.61 -5.22
N GLU A 136 -7.26 -7.43 -6.16
CA GLU A 136 -7.87 -8.72 -5.88
C GLU A 136 -6.77 -9.72 -5.64
N LEU A 137 -6.53 -10.02 -4.36
CA LEU A 137 -5.59 -11.07 -4.01
C LEU A 137 -6.15 -12.42 -4.47
N PRO A 138 -5.34 -13.25 -5.12
CA PRO A 138 -5.76 -14.58 -5.53
C PRO A 138 -6.02 -15.40 -4.27
N SER A 139 -7.30 -15.69 -4.03
CA SER A 139 -7.72 -16.59 -2.97
C SER A 139 -7.87 -17.99 -3.59
N PRO A 140 -7.12 -19.00 -3.11
CA PRO A 140 -7.31 -20.35 -3.61
C PRO A 140 -8.73 -20.75 -3.24
N ARG A 141 -9.55 -21.00 -4.27
CA ARG A 141 -10.83 -21.67 -4.12
C ARG A 141 -10.53 -23.03 -3.48
N THR A 142 -10.59 -23.12 -2.16
CA THR A 142 -10.72 -24.42 -1.53
C THR A 142 -12.12 -24.91 -1.91
N PRO A 143 -12.28 -26.16 -2.40
CA PRO A 143 -13.56 -26.67 -2.90
C PRO A 143 -14.72 -26.61 -1.90
N HIS A 144 -14.43 -26.32 -0.63
CA HIS A 144 -15.36 -26.34 0.49
C HIS A 144 -15.38 -25.04 1.34
N ALA A 145 -14.62 -23.99 1.00
CA ALA A 145 -14.80 -22.71 1.68
C ALA A 145 -16.04 -21.98 1.13
N PRO A 146 -16.84 -21.33 1.99
CA PRO A 146 -17.95 -20.50 1.54
C PRO A 146 -17.46 -19.48 0.51
N GLN A 147 -18.26 -19.30 -0.55
CA GLN A 147 -17.92 -18.61 -1.81
C GLN A 147 -17.54 -17.11 -1.69
N SER A 148 -17.38 -16.57 -0.48
CA SER A 148 -17.00 -15.17 -0.29
C SER A 148 -15.49 -15.01 -0.42
N SER A 149 -15.02 -14.69 -1.63
CA SER A 149 -13.69 -14.11 -1.81
C SER A 149 -13.55 -12.88 -0.90
N PRO A 150 -12.43 -12.71 -0.18
CA PRO A 150 -12.28 -11.57 0.71
C PRO A 150 -12.33 -10.27 -0.12
N PRO A 151 -12.92 -9.19 0.41
CA PRO A 151 -13.12 -7.96 -0.35
C PRO A 151 -11.77 -7.40 -0.83
N PRO A 152 -11.68 -6.84 -2.04
CA PRO A 152 -10.41 -6.39 -2.61
C PRO A 152 -9.66 -5.42 -1.68
N LEU A 153 -8.33 -5.49 -1.70
CA LEU A 153 -7.49 -4.54 -0.96
C LEU A 153 -7.58 -3.19 -1.65
N ARG A 154 -7.75 -2.12 -0.87
CA ARG A 154 -7.64 -0.74 -1.38
C ARG A 154 -6.17 -0.35 -1.42
N ILE A 155 -5.76 0.24 -2.53
CA ILE A 155 -4.38 0.57 -2.83
C ILE A 155 -4.24 2.09 -2.93
N LEU A 156 -3.27 2.63 -2.18
CA LEU A 156 -2.75 3.98 -2.31
C LEU A 156 -1.34 3.87 -2.87
N ALA A 157 -1.12 4.25 -4.12
CA ALA A 157 0.21 4.15 -4.72
C ALA A 157 0.86 5.51 -4.92
N GLN A 158 2.15 5.56 -4.64
CA GLN A 158 3.02 6.69 -4.97
C GLN A 158 4.07 6.22 -5.97
N CYS A 159 4.29 7.00 -7.03
CA CYS A 159 5.22 6.73 -8.12
C CYS A 159 6.34 7.77 -8.12
N LYS A 160 7.60 7.32 -8.01
CA LYS A 160 8.76 8.21 -8.03
C LYS A 160 9.80 7.79 -9.07
N ALA A 161 9.92 8.60 -10.11
CA ALA A 161 10.94 8.49 -11.16
C ALA A 161 12.30 9.04 -10.68
N VAL A 162 12.93 8.35 -9.71
CA VAL A 162 14.19 8.79 -9.07
C VAL A 162 15.32 7.78 -9.24
N GLN A 163 16.55 8.29 -9.41
CA GLN A 163 17.74 7.46 -9.58
C GLN A 163 18.25 6.82 -8.27
N ARG A 164 17.97 7.42 -7.11
CA ARG A 164 18.40 6.91 -5.79
C ARG A 164 17.25 6.97 -4.79
N PRO A 165 16.36 5.95 -4.75
CA PRO A 165 15.25 5.92 -3.81
C PRO A 165 15.76 5.84 -2.36
N GLY A 166 15.34 6.80 -1.54
CA GLY A 166 15.77 6.95 -0.14
C GLY A 166 14.62 6.74 0.86
N PRO A 167 14.93 6.47 2.14
CA PRO A 167 13.92 6.15 3.17
C PRO A 167 12.88 7.25 3.40
N HIS A 168 13.14 8.49 2.98
CA HIS A 168 12.15 9.57 3.07
C HIS A 168 10.90 9.29 2.24
N LEU A 169 11.01 8.58 1.11
CA LEU A 169 9.86 8.22 0.26
C LEU A 169 8.87 7.32 0.98
N VAL A 170 9.36 6.41 1.83
CA VAL A 170 8.48 5.57 2.66
C VAL A 170 7.70 6.45 3.65
N ARG A 171 8.36 7.42 4.28
CA ARG A 171 7.70 8.35 5.23
C ARG A 171 6.72 9.30 4.55
N GLU A 172 7.03 9.73 3.33
CA GLU A 172 6.11 10.49 2.49
C GLU A 172 4.84 9.68 2.23
N LEU A 173 4.98 8.41 1.84
CA LEU A 173 3.86 7.49 1.66
C LEU A 173 3.11 7.22 2.98
N GLU A 174 3.77 7.17 4.14
CA GLU A 174 3.08 7.10 5.45
C GLU A 174 2.13 8.29 5.66
N GLY A 175 2.54 9.48 5.22
CA GLY A 175 1.70 10.68 5.25
C GLY A 175 0.47 10.59 4.34
N ALA A 176 0.59 9.89 3.21
CA ALA A 176 -0.50 9.72 2.24
C ALA A 176 -1.71 8.95 2.82
N PHE A 177 -1.49 8.03 3.78
CA PHE A 177 -2.61 7.35 4.46
C PHE A 177 -3.54 8.34 5.20
N ALA A 178 -2.98 9.40 5.78
CA ALA A 178 -3.76 10.44 6.44
C ALA A 178 -4.44 11.38 5.43
N GLY A 179 -3.86 11.55 4.25
CA GLY A 179 -4.39 12.34 3.14
C GLY A 179 -5.38 11.62 2.24
N ALA A 180 -5.52 10.28 2.36
CA ALA A 180 -6.33 9.47 1.46
C ALA A 180 -7.79 9.98 1.34
N PRO A 181 -8.42 9.92 0.14
CA PRO A 181 -9.80 10.36 -0.04
C PRO A 181 -10.79 9.58 0.85
N ALA A 182 -11.99 10.13 1.04
CA ALA A 182 -13.06 9.43 1.75
C ALA A 182 -13.35 8.08 1.09
N GLY A 183 -13.51 7.02 1.89
CA GLY A 183 -13.64 5.66 1.35
C GLY A 183 -12.31 5.04 0.89
N TRP A 184 -11.16 5.65 1.13
CA TRP A 184 -9.84 5.05 0.86
C TRP A 184 -8.98 4.91 2.12
N ARG A 185 -9.56 5.27 3.26
CA ARG A 185 -8.95 5.17 4.59
C ARG A 185 -9.33 3.83 5.21
N GLY A 186 -8.40 3.27 5.97
CA GLY A 186 -8.60 2.05 6.74
C GLY A 186 -7.59 2.00 7.87
N ARG A 187 -7.95 1.34 8.96
CA ARG A 187 -7.01 1.00 10.04
C ARG A 187 -6.47 -0.40 9.77
N ARG A 188 -5.21 -0.66 10.11
CA ARG A 188 -4.64 -2.01 10.03
C ARG A 188 -5.53 -3.03 10.75
N GLY A 189 -5.83 -4.14 10.08
CA GLY A 189 -6.73 -5.19 10.56
C GLY A 189 -8.20 -4.81 10.61
N ALA A 190 -8.61 -3.68 10.02
CA ALA A 190 -10.01 -3.30 9.89
C ALA A 190 -10.46 -3.42 8.43
N THR A 191 -11.77 -3.60 8.24
CA THR A 191 -12.41 -3.46 6.94
C THR A 191 -12.82 -2.00 6.76
N PRO A 192 -12.39 -1.32 5.68
CA PRO A 192 -11.67 -1.86 4.53
C PRO A 192 -10.16 -1.94 4.75
N ARG A 193 -9.57 -2.99 4.18
CA ARG A 193 -8.11 -3.20 4.16
C ARG A 193 -7.46 -2.22 3.20
N VAL A 194 -6.41 -1.53 3.65
CA VAL A 194 -5.69 -0.52 2.86
C VAL A 194 -4.20 -0.82 2.87
N MET A 195 -3.58 -0.79 1.71
CA MET A 195 -2.14 -0.94 1.51
C MET A 195 -1.56 0.23 0.74
N GLY A 196 -0.39 0.69 1.19
CA GLY A 196 0.43 1.66 0.50
C GLY A 196 1.40 0.96 -0.44
N VAL A 197 1.54 1.45 -1.68
CA VAL A 197 2.48 0.90 -2.66
C VAL A 197 3.43 2.01 -3.09
N LEU A 198 4.72 1.87 -2.77
CA LEU A 198 5.76 2.74 -3.30
C LEU A 198 6.35 2.13 -4.57
N VAL A 199 6.16 2.78 -5.71
CA VAL A 199 6.73 2.37 -7.00
C VAL A 199 7.87 3.30 -7.38
N THR A 200 9.05 2.72 -7.67
CA THR A 200 10.22 3.51 -8.11
C THR A 200 10.90 2.88 -9.30
N GLU A 201 11.65 3.69 -10.07
CA GLU A 201 12.40 3.19 -11.23
C GLU A 201 13.52 2.20 -10.86
N LYS A 202 14.08 2.35 -9.66
CA LYS A 202 15.24 1.58 -9.18
C LYS A 202 14.86 0.67 -8.02
N SER A 203 15.67 -0.35 -7.79
CA SER A 203 15.49 -1.28 -6.66
C SER A 203 15.60 -0.57 -5.30
N ALA A 204 14.95 -1.14 -4.29
CA ALA A 204 15.01 -0.64 -2.94
C ALA A 204 16.46 -0.61 -2.44
N THR A 205 16.85 0.51 -1.85
CA THR A 205 18.09 0.60 -1.08
C THR A 205 17.91 -0.08 0.28
N ARG A 206 19.01 -0.29 1.01
CA ARG A 206 18.95 -0.75 2.41
C ARG A 206 18.07 0.17 3.26
N GLY A 207 18.19 1.48 3.07
CA GLY A 207 17.38 2.47 3.78
C GLY A 207 15.88 2.32 3.51
N ILE A 208 15.49 2.08 2.26
CA ILE A 208 14.09 1.78 1.91
C ILE A 208 13.62 0.51 2.61
N ARG A 209 14.37 -0.60 2.53
CA ARG A 209 14.01 -1.88 3.16
C ARG A 209 13.79 -1.73 4.66
N GLU A 210 14.71 -1.05 5.34
CA GLU A 210 14.60 -0.79 6.78
C GLU A 210 13.43 0.13 7.13
N ALA A 211 13.16 1.17 6.34
CA ALA A 211 12.02 2.05 6.56
C ALA A 211 10.70 1.30 6.34
N LEU A 212 10.59 0.50 5.28
CA LEU A 212 9.43 -0.34 4.96
C LEU A 212 9.12 -1.30 6.11
N GLY A 213 10.14 -1.98 6.64
CA GLY A 213 10.01 -2.93 7.75
C GLY A 213 9.63 -2.29 9.10
N ARG A 214 9.98 -1.02 9.32
CA ARG A 214 9.59 -0.28 10.55
C ARG A 214 8.22 0.37 10.45
N SER A 215 7.67 0.53 9.24
CA SER A 215 6.38 1.17 9.08
C SER A 215 5.28 0.36 9.77
N ARG A 216 4.34 1.07 10.41
CA ARG A 216 3.16 0.48 11.04
C ARG A 216 2.05 0.22 10.02
N TRP A 217 2.15 0.83 8.85
CA TRP A 217 1.18 0.68 7.78
C TRP A 217 1.48 -0.56 6.94
N PRO A 218 0.45 -1.24 6.41
CA PRO A 218 0.63 -2.26 5.38
C PRO A 218 1.25 -1.63 4.14
N MET A 219 2.47 -2.06 3.78
CA MET A 219 3.21 -1.45 2.68
C MET A 219 3.86 -2.46 1.75
N MET A 220 3.86 -2.12 0.48
CA MET A 220 4.59 -2.77 -0.59
C MET A 220 5.54 -1.78 -1.26
N PHE A 221 6.68 -2.29 -1.71
CA PHE A 221 7.61 -1.59 -2.59
C PHE A 221 7.72 -2.35 -3.91
N VAL A 222 7.70 -1.62 -5.02
CA VAL A 222 7.86 -2.17 -6.38
C VAL A 222 8.92 -1.39 -7.14
N ALA A 223 9.92 -2.10 -7.68
CA ALA A 223 10.83 -1.53 -8.66
C ALA A 223 10.31 -1.83 -10.07
N CYS A 224 9.94 -0.78 -10.80
CA CYS A 224 9.43 -0.87 -12.16
C CYS A 224 10.28 0.00 -13.08
N SER A 225 10.87 -0.58 -14.13
CA SER A 225 11.65 0.20 -15.09
C SER A 225 10.77 1.13 -15.94
N ARG A 226 11.39 2.08 -16.64
CA ARG A 226 10.69 2.94 -17.62
C ARG A 226 10.03 2.19 -18.77
N ALA A 227 10.46 0.97 -19.04
CA ALA A 227 9.85 0.08 -20.04
C ALA A 227 8.71 -0.77 -19.43
N GLY A 228 8.30 -0.52 -18.19
CA GLY A 228 7.22 -1.26 -17.53
C GLY A 228 7.63 -2.61 -16.95
N LYS A 229 8.91 -3.00 -17.02
CA LYS A 229 9.39 -4.27 -16.46
C LYS A 229 9.53 -4.21 -14.94
N VAL A 230 8.89 -5.14 -14.23
CA VAL A 230 8.98 -5.26 -12.76
C VAL A 230 10.22 -6.08 -12.39
N GLY A 231 11.15 -5.46 -11.66
CA GLY A 231 12.43 -6.07 -11.26
C GLY A 231 12.53 -6.43 -9.78
N GLN A 232 11.66 -5.89 -8.92
CA GLN A 232 11.63 -6.22 -7.51
C GLN A 232 10.24 -5.93 -6.93
N VAL A 233 9.75 -6.81 -6.08
CA VAL A 233 8.57 -6.60 -5.23
C VAL A 233 8.97 -6.98 -3.81
N LEU A 234 8.63 -6.15 -2.83
CA LEU A 234 8.86 -6.37 -1.41
C LEU A 234 7.63 -5.90 -0.64
N TRP A 235 7.37 -6.44 0.54
CA TRP A 235 6.35 -5.94 1.44
C TRP A 235 6.76 -6.13 2.89
N ASN A 236 6.06 -5.46 3.81
CA ASN A 236 6.31 -5.59 5.23
C ASN A 236 5.31 -6.55 5.91
N ARG A 237 5.56 -6.86 7.19
CA ARG A 237 4.65 -7.67 8.03
C ARG A 237 3.25 -7.05 8.17
N GLY A 238 3.14 -5.74 8.01
CA GLY A 238 1.85 -5.06 7.94
C GLY A 238 1.00 -5.59 6.79
N ALA A 239 1.61 -5.72 5.61
CA ALA A 239 1.00 -6.21 4.38
C ALA A 239 0.65 -7.71 4.45
N GLU A 240 1.49 -8.54 5.08
CA GLU A 240 1.19 -9.96 5.31
C GLU A 240 -0.14 -10.15 6.06
N VAL A 241 -0.34 -9.38 7.13
CA VAL A 241 -1.58 -9.39 7.92
C VAL A 241 -2.80 -8.94 7.12
N GLU A 242 -2.62 -8.09 6.11
CA GLU A 242 -3.71 -7.69 5.22
C GLU A 242 -4.01 -8.73 4.12
N GLY A 243 -3.31 -9.87 4.10
CA GLY A 243 -3.61 -11.01 3.24
C GLY A 243 -2.46 -11.47 2.33
N LEU A 244 -1.25 -10.94 2.50
CA LEU A 244 -0.10 -11.33 1.67
C LEU A 244 0.70 -12.51 2.23
N GLU A 245 0.28 -13.13 3.34
CA GLU A 245 1.01 -14.24 3.98
C GLU A 245 1.26 -15.44 3.04
N GLY A 246 0.29 -15.76 2.16
CA GLY A 246 0.43 -16.82 1.16
C GLY A 246 1.17 -16.37 -0.11
N LEU A 247 1.46 -15.08 -0.26
CA LEU A 247 2.07 -14.53 -1.47
C LEU A 247 3.59 -14.71 -1.42
N GLY A 248 4.20 -15.08 -2.55
CA GLY A 248 5.64 -15.15 -2.72
C GLY A 248 6.10 -14.43 -3.99
N VAL A 249 7.36 -14.02 -4.02
CA VAL A 249 8.01 -13.41 -5.19
C VAL A 249 8.95 -14.42 -5.84
N GLY A 250 8.73 -14.70 -7.11
CA GLY A 250 9.61 -15.51 -7.95
C GLY A 250 10.21 -14.69 -9.08
N THR A 251 11.04 -15.34 -9.88
CA THR A 251 11.62 -14.75 -11.09
C THR A 251 11.44 -15.72 -12.24
N ARG A 252 10.84 -15.25 -13.33
CA ARG A 252 10.75 -15.97 -14.59
C ARG A 252 11.82 -15.44 -15.53
N TYR A 253 12.57 -16.34 -16.14
CA TYR A 253 13.53 -16.00 -17.19
C TYR A 253 12.85 -16.14 -18.56
N THR A 254 12.93 -15.09 -19.36
CA THR A 254 12.54 -15.06 -20.77
C THR A 254 13.80 -14.86 -21.62
N GLY A 255 13.71 -15.04 -22.94
CA GLY A 255 14.81 -14.73 -23.85
C GLY A 255 15.26 -13.26 -23.78
N GLU A 256 14.42 -12.37 -23.25
CA GLU A 256 14.65 -10.94 -23.07
C GLU A 256 15.07 -10.57 -21.63
N GLY A 257 15.42 -11.57 -20.81
CA GLY A 257 15.93 -11.43 -19.45
C GLY A 257 14.95 -11.88 -18.38
N SER A 258 15.09 -11.40 -17.15
CA SER A 258 14.30 -11.88 -16.00
C SER A 258 13.16 -10.93 -15.62
N GLU A 259 11.94 -11.42 -15.43
CA GLU A 259 10.80 -10.66 -14.91
C GLU A 259 10.33 -11.24 -13.57
N VAL A 260 9.91 -10.37 -12.66
CA VAL A 260 9.30 -10.81 -11.41
C VAL A 260 7.93 -11.42 -11.68
N VAL A 261 7.66 -12.56 -11.05
CA VAL A 261 6.34 -13.19 -11.03
C VAL A 261 5.88 -13.34 -9.58
N LEU A 262 4.57 -13.20 -9.36
CA LEU A 262 3.99 -13.49 -8.05
C LEU A 262 3.58 -14.97 -7.99
N SER A 263 3.61 -15.52 -6.80
CA SER A 263 3.14 -16.88 -6.50
C SER A 263 2.19 -16.83 -5.32
N TRP A 264 1.22 -17.73 -5.29
CA TRP A 264 0.36 -17.97 -4.15
C TRP A 264 0.55 -19.40 -3.67
N GLU A 265 0.93 -19.57 -2.40
CA GLU A 265 1.22 -20.88 -1.78
C GLU A 265 2.16 -21.73 -2.66
N GLY A 266 3.21 -21.09 -3.18
CA GLY A 266 4.22 -21.73 -4.02
C GLY A 266 3.83 -21.95 -5.49
N LYS A 267 2.60 -21.64 -5.90
CA LYS A 267 2.16 -21.74 -7.30
C LYS A 267 2.23 -20.38 -7.99
N TYR A 268 2.90 -20.29 -9.13
CA TYR A 268 2.95 -19.04 -9.89
C TYR A 268 1.55 -18.60 -10.32
N LEU A 269 1.27 -17.32 -10.15
CA LEU A 269 0.05 -16.69 -10.59
C LEU A 269 0.18 -16.36 -12.09
N PRO A 270 -0.90 -16.55 -12.86
CA PRO A 270 -0.92 -16.08 -14.25
C PRO A 270 -0.73 -14.56 -14.24
N LEU A 271 0.11 -14.05 -15.13
CA LEU A 271 0.13 -12.63 -15.41
C LEU A 271 -1.19 -12.28 -16.09
N ALA A 272 -1.87 -11.23 -15.62
CA ALA A 272 -3.01 -10.70 -16.35
C ALA A 272 -2.53 -10.30 -17.75
N GLN A 273 -3.23 -10.76 -18.80
CA GLN A 273 -3.00 -10.28 -20.16
C GLN A 273 -3.23 -8.77 -20.14
N GLY A 274 -2.15 -8.00 -20.24
CA GLY A 274 -2.25 -6.57 -20.44
C GLY A 274 -2.66 -6.35 -21.90
N ASP A 275 -3.68 -5.54 -22.12
CA ASP A 275 -4.06 -5.01 -23.43
C ASP A 275 -2.99 -4.02 -23.94
N GLY A 276 -1.79 -4.54 -24.18
CA GLY A 276 -0.61 -3.81 -24.62
C GLY A 276 -0.19 -4.31 -25.98
N GLU A 277 -0.83 -3.76 -27.00
CA GLU A 277 -0.42 -3.85 -28.40
C GLU A 277 1.06 -3.49 -28.49
N ALA A 278 1.85 -4.40 -29.05
CA ALA A 278 3.28 -4.20 -29.26
C ALA A 278 3.45 -2.98 -30.18
N VAL A 279 3.84 -1.84 -29.60
CA VAL A 279 4.32 -0.70 -30.37
C VAL A 279 5.61 -1.13 -31.03
N VAL A 280 5.49 -1.56 -32.29
CA VAL A 280 6.60 -1.72 -33.21
C VAL A 280 7.24 -0.35 -33.31
N MET A 281 8.38 -0.18 -32.62
CA MET A 281 9.31 0.91 -32.87
C MET A 281 9.71 0.81 -34.35
N GLY A 282 9.10 1.66 -35.17
CA GLY A 282 9.55 1.94 -36.51
C GLY A 282 11.02 2.32 -36.43
N ARG A 283 11.88 1.44 -36.96
CA ARG A 283 13.24 1.82 -37.30
C ARG A 283 13.13 2.77 -38.49
N GLU A 284 13.41 4.04 -38.25
CA GLU A 284 13.88 4.91 -39.31
C GLU A 284 15.23 4.37 -39.82
N ALA A 285 15.23 4.00 -41.10
CA ALA A 285 16.35 4.00 -42.02
C ALA A 285 15.80 4.44 -43.38
#